data_AF-A0A9P7T2Z8-F1
#
_entry.id   AF-A0A9P7T2Z8-F1
#
_cell.length_a   1.000
_cell.length_b   1.000
_cell.length_c   1.000
_cell.angle_alpha   90.00
_cell.angle_beta   90.00
_cell.angle_gamma   90.00
#
_symmetry.space_group_name_H-M   'P 1'
#
loop_
_entity.id
_entity.type
_entity.pdbx_description
1 polymer ?
#
loop_
_entity_poly.entity_id
_entity_poly.type
_entity_poly.pdbx_seq_one_letter_code
_entity_poly.pdbx_strand_id
1 'polypeptide(L)'
;MAIYTPNKGSDSNSESCSLRVVLFGNEFPNDDLHGHFRRLDTLGKDRRHPLLARFMDEATYALKQEVSGLSTDLRRTIPSFQTLVQWSEDAALREGLLYYETTPYDKEECLNTSLTGIGIGLLSSTAVSLSPTLAHLPLAGADAARLAFRMGVHVKSISDILEARDPTAKPASWAYVVHNVDAVAAQQELDAVFDKTKSSTSNKIIISAMSQTSVTVSGPPSRLRVLFNKSALFRTSRFVPLPVYGGLCHAPHIYGAKNVESIVQGCRLHSVTEKTLPVLPVYSTSTGIPFLAKTAGEAFSCAVSELLTKPICWDNVIRGLCDRIHCTGASAAAVDHFGNSLPLHDLEMTLRGVLHESQVTLTNVLAVSSAAPACPSKLFRPRSAGVSKLAVVGMSCRLPGGATDTEKFWDILAKGLDVSRKIPADRFDIDTHYDPTGKQMNKSMTQYGCFIDEPGLFDAPFFNMSPRESQTTDPQMRLSLVTAYEALEQAGFVGNRTDSTKLERVGTYYGQAADDYREVNQGQEVGTYYIPGGCRAFGPGRINYFFKFSGPSYSIDTACSSGLAAIE
;
A
#
# COMPACT_ATOMS: atom_id res chain seq x y z
N MET A 1 -39.12 -3.03 -20.31
CA MET A 1 -40.14 -2.92 -19.25
C MET A 1 -40.60 -4.33 -18.94
N ALA A 2 -39.96 -4.97 -17.95
CA ALA A 2 -40.26 -6.35 -17.55
C ALA A 2 -40.69 -6.31 -16.09
N ILE A 3 -41.93 -6.73 -15.88
CA ILE A 3 -42.66 -6.75 -14.61
C ILE A 3 -42.17 -7.96 -13.82
N TYR A 4 -41.72 -7.76 -12.58
CA TYR A 4 -41.46 -8.85 -11.64
C TYR A 4 -42.53 -8.82 -10.55
N THR A 5 -43.37 -9.85 -10.55
CA THR A 5 -44.47 -10.07 -9.61
C THR A 5 -43.92 -10.64 -8.30
N PRO A 6 -44.31 -10.14 -7.11
CA PRO A 6 -43.83 -10.67 -5.84
C PRO A 6 -44.65 -11.89 -5.41
N ASN A 7 -44.00 -13.03 -5.18
CA ASN A 7 -44.62 -14.15 -4.46
C ASN A 7 -44.57 -13.83 -2.95
N LYS A 8 -45.73 -13.46 -2.38
CA LYS A 8 -45.97 -13.49 -0.94
C LYS A 8 -46.27 -14.94 -0.52
N GLY A 9 -45.29 -15.58 0.12
CA GLY A 9 -45.53 -16.69 1.05
C GLY A 9 -45.39 -16.14 2.46
N SER A 10 -46.51 -16.07 3.17
CA SER A 10 -46.58 -15.70 4.57
C SER A 10 -46.13 -16.87 5.44
N ASP A 11 -44.94 -16.76 6.03
CA ASP A 11 -44.63 -17.40 7.30
C ASP A 11 -44.14 -16.30 8.24
N SER A 12 -44.83 -16.15 9.35
CA SER A 12 -44.50 -15.27 10.46
C SER A 12 -43.22 -15.76 11.13
N ASN A 13 -42.06 -15.34 10.63
CA ASN A 13 -40.81 -15.45 11.38
C ASN A 13 -40.74 -14.28 12.36
N SER A 14 -40.86 -14.60 13.65
CA SER A 14 -40.29 -13.77 14.71
C SER A 14 -38.87 -13.34 14.30
N GLU A 15 -38.62 -12.04 14.16
CA GLU A 15 -37.27 -11.53 13.93
C GLU A 15 -36.37 -12.05 15.05
N SER A 16 -35.49 -13.00 14.73
CA SER A 16 -34.56 -13.58 15.69
C SER A 16 -33.57 -12.50 16.09
N CYS A 17 -33.68 -11.99 17.32
CA CYS A 17 -32.69 -11.10 17.91
C CYS A 17 -31.32 -11.81 17.88
N SER A 18 -30.37 -11.31 17.09
CA SER A 18 -29.02 -11.88 16.94
C SER A 18 -27.98 -10.89 17.43
N LEU A 19 -27.04 -11.33 18.26
CA LEU A 19 -25.87 -10.54 18.67
C LEU A 19 -24.83 -10.60 17.54
N ARG A 20 -24.26 -9.46 17.16
CA ARG A 20 -23.10 -9.41 16.27
C ARG A 20 -21.87 -8.96 17.06
N VAL A 21 -20.77 -9.68 16.93
CA VAL A 21 -19.49 -9.36 17.56
C VAL A 21 -18.46 -9.17 16.46
N VAL A 22 -17.78 -8.03 16.47
CA VAL A 22 -16.66 -7.77 15.56
C VAL A 22 -15.38 -7.80 16.38
N LEU A 23 -14.52 -8.77 16.09
CA LEU A 23 -13.24 -8.99 16.77
C LEU A 23 -12.07 -8.60 15.87
N PHE A 24 -11.26 -7.65 16.32
CA PHE A 24 -9.98 -7.33 15.68
C PHE A 24 -8.83 -8.02 16.42
N GLY A 25 -8.19 -8.98 15.77
CA GLY A 25 -7.01 -9.66 16.29
C GLY A 25 -5.73 -8.82 16.17
N ASN A 26 -4.65 -9.38 16.70
CA ASN A 26 -3.29 -8.84 16.61
C ASN A 26 -2.38 -9.66 15.67
N GLU A 27 -2.83 -10.83 15.19
CA GLU A 27 -2.04 -11.68 14.29
C GLU A 27 -2.27 -11.31 12.82
N PHE A 28 -1.17 -11.23 12.08
CA PHE A 28 -1.20 -11.15 10.63
C PHE A 28 -1.33 -12.56 10.03
N PRO A 29 -1.99 -12.72 8.86
CA PRO A 29 -1.93 -13.97 8.12
C PRO A 29 -0.46 -14.36 7.89
N ASN A 30 -0.07 -15.57 8.29
CA ASN A 30 1.33 -15.98 8.46
C ASN A 30 2.20 -15.88 7.18
N ASP A 31 1.62 -15.74 5.98
CA ASP A 31 2.37 -15.99 4.74
C ASP A 31 2.42 -14.86 3.70
N ASP A 32 1.77 -13.69 3.86
CA ASP A 32 1.87 -12.67 2.79
C ASP A 32 1.48 -11.23 3.17
N LEU A 33 2.04 -10.63 4.23
CA LEU A 33 1.75 -9.22 4.56
C LEU A 33 1.96 -8.29 3.35
N HIS A 34 3.03 -8.51 2.59
CA HIS A 34 3.33 -7.74 1.38
C HIS A 34 2.24 -7.88 0.30
N GLY A 35 1.79 -9.10 0.00
CA GLY A 35 0.72 -9.31 -0.96
C GLY A 35 -0.64 -8.83 -0.47
N HIS A 36 -0.89 -8.80 0.84
CA HIS A 36 -2.07 -8.13 1.39
C HIS A 36 -2.04 -6.62 1.11
N PHE A 37 -0.94 -5.93 1.42
CA PHE A 37 -0.80 -4.49 1.12
C PHE A 37 -0.85 -4.20 -0.39
N ARG A 38 -0.20 -5.03 -1.23
CA ARG A 38 -0.29 -4.90 -2.70
C ARG A 38 -1.70 -5.14 -3.23
N ARG A 39 -2.45 -6.09 -2.65
CA ARG A 39 -3.85 -6.34 -3.01
C ARG A 39 -4.73 -5.15 -2.61
N LEU A 40 -4.55 -4.60 -1.41
CA LEU A 40 -5.25 -3.40 -0.97
C LEU A 40 -4.94 -2.19 -1.85
N ASP A 41 -3.67 -1.99 -2.25
CA ASP A 41 -3.30 -0.94 -3.20
C ASP A 41 -3.92 -1.14 -4.59
N THR A 42 -3.92 -2.37 -5.09
CA THR A 42 -4.55 -2.71 -6.36
C THR A 42 -6.06 -2.45 -6.32
N LEU A 43 -6.73 -2.85 -5.23
CA LEU A 43 -8.16 -2.57 -5.02
C LEU A 43 -8.41 -1.07 -4.88
N GLY A 44 -7.56 -0.35 -4.15
CA GLY A 44 -7.65 1.09 -3.97
C GLY A 44 -7.56 1.86 -5.30
N LYS A 45 -6.85 1.34 -6.29
CA LYS A 45 -6.77 1.95 -7.64
C LYS A 45 -8.07 1.79 -8.46
N ASP A 46 -8.98 0.90 -8.07
CA ASP A 46 -10.27 0.69 -8.72
C ASP A 46 -11.33 1.71 -8.26
N ARG A 47 -12.13 2.22 -9.19
CA ARG A 47 -13.24 3.17 -8.93
C ARG A 47 -14.28 2.64 -7.96
N ARG A 48 -14.40 1.32 -7.81
CA ARG A 48 -15.37 0.69 -6.91
C ARG A 48 -14.99 0.78 -5.43
N HIS A 49 -13.73 1.09 -5.11
CA HIS A 49 -13.23 1.14 -3.72
C HIS A 49 -12.71 2.54 -3.36
N PRO A 50 -13.54 3.59 -3.43
CA PRO A 50 -13.11 4.95 -3.16
C PRO A 50 -12.73 5.18 -1.69
N LEU A 51 -13.39 4.49 -0.74
CA LEU A 51 -13.12 4.63 0.69
C LEU A 51 -11.80 3.94 1.06
N LEU A 52 -11.52 2.76 0.51
CA LEU A 52 -10.22 2.11 0.66
C LEU A 52 -9.07 3.00 0.19
N ALA A 53 -9.14 3.57 -1.01
CA ALA A 53 -8.05 4.44 -1.45
C ALA A 53 -7.97 5.73 -0.64
N ARG A 54 -9.09 6.30 -0.19
CA ARG A 54 -9.05 7.42 0.77
C ARG A 54 -8.34 7.00 2.06
N PHE A 55 -8.65 5.82 2.61
CA PHE A 55 -7.98 5.32 3.82
C PHE A 55 -6.47 5.19 3.59
N MET A 56 -6.05 4.61 2.46
CA MET A 56 -4.63 4.45 2.12
C MET A 56 -3.92 5.80 2.02
N ASP A 57 -4.54 6.81 1.40
CA ASP A 57 -3.99 8.16 1.27
C ASP A 57 -3.89 8.85 2.65
N GLU A 58 -4.96 8.84 3.44
CA GLU A 58 -5.03 9.49 4.76
C GLU A 58 -4.09 8.83 5.77
N ALA A 59 -4.00 7.49 5.79
CA ALA A 59 -3.09 6.76 6.65
C ALA A 59 -1.63 6.98 6.22
N THR A 60 -1.32 6.99 4.92
CA THR A 60 0.02 7.35 4.41
C THR A 60 0.41 8.75 4.87
N TYR A 61 -0.50 9.72 4.71
CA TYR A 61 -0.28 11.11 5.11
C TYR A 61 -0.08 11.24 6.62
N ALA A 62 -0.91 10.57 7.42
CA ALA A 62 -0.83 10.57 8.87
C ALA A 62 0.51 10.03 9.38
N LEU A 63 1.00 8.92 8.82
CA LEU A 63 2.32 8.38 9.20
C LEU A 63 3.46 9.30 8.75
N LYS A 64 3.41 9.86 7.54
CA LYS A 64 4.42 10.84 7.08
C LYS A 64 4.50 12.05 8.01
N GLN A 65 3.37 12.56 8.47
CA GLN A 65 3.32 13.66 9.44
C GLN A 65 4.03 13.27 10.75
N GLU A 66 3.72 12.11 11.33
CA GLU A 66 4.36 11.66 12.57
C GLU A 66 5.88 11.46 12.38
N VAL A 67 6.30 10.81 11.28
CA VAL A 67 7.73 10.61 10.97
C VAL A 67 8.47 11.96 10.83
N SER A 68 7.82 12.96 10.23
CA SER A 68 8.38 14.32 10.11
C SER A 68 8.51 15.06 11.46
N GLY A 69 7.76 14.66 12.47
CA GLY A 69 7.82 15.19 13.83
C GLY A 69 8.84 14.50 14.74
N LEU A 70 9.40 13.35 14.34
CA LEU A 70 10.38 12.61 15.13
C LEU A 70 11.72 13.35 15.25
N SER A 71 12.47 13.03 16.31
CA SER A 71 13.88 13.43 16.45
C SER A 71 14.73 12.88 15.29
N THR A 72 15.85 13.54 15.01
CA THR A 72 16.75 13.15 13.90
C THR A 72 17.21 11.70 14.00
N ASP A 73 17.51 11.22 15.21
CA ASP A 73 18.02 9.86 15.43
C ASP A 73 16.94 8.81 15.16
N LEU A 74 15.71 9.03 15.64
CA LEU A 74 14.59 8.13 15.37
C LEU A 74 14.20 8.16 13.88
N ARG A 75 14.17 9.35 13.27
CA ARG A 75 13.84 9.49 11.85
C ARG A 75 14.81 8.73 10.95
N ARG A 76 16.10 8.69 11.28
CA ARG A 76 17.11 7.90 10.53
C ARG A 76 16.86 6.39 10.56
N THR A 77 16.13 5.90 11.56
CA THR A 77 15.77 4.47 11.62
C THR A 77 14.58 4.10 10.74
N ILE A 78 13.89 5.09 10.16
CA ILE A 78 12.70 4.89 9.34
C ILE A 78 13.05 5.20 7.89
N PRO A 79 12.88 4.26 6.94
CA PRO A 79 13.12 4.50 5.52
C PRO A 79 12.17 5.56 4.97
N SER A 80 12.58 6.22 3.90
CA SER A 80 11.66 7.06 3.13
C SER A 80 10.64 6.19 2.41
N PHE A 81 9.39 6.65 2.38
CA PHE A 81 8.28 5.95 1.73
C PHE A 81 7.31 6.96 1.14
N GLN A 82 6.72 6.62 0.00
CA GLN A 82 5.66 7.40 -0.63
C GLN A 82 4.27 6.86 -0.35
N THR A 83 4.14 5.55 -0.16
CA THR A 83 2.88 4.83 0.07
C THR A 83 3.02 3.82 1.21
N LEU A 84 1.89 3.42 1.81
CA LEU A 84 1.87 2.31 2.79
C LEU A 84 2.38 0.98 2.23
N VAL A 85 2.29 0.74 0.91
CA VAL A 85 2.86 -0.46 0.29
C VAL A 85 4.38 -0.45 0.42
N GLN A 86 5.03 0.65 0.06
CA GLN A 86 6.49 0.79 0.21
C GLN A 86 6.91 0.70 1.67
N TRP A 87 6.11 1.26 2.59
CA TRP A 87 6.32 1.09 4.03
C TRP A 87 6.28 -0.39 4.44
N SER A 88 5.28 -1.13 3.95
CA SER A 88 5.14 -2.57 4.28
C SER A 88 6.26 -3.43 3.71
N GLU A 89 6.95 -2.97 2.65
CA GLU A 89 8.08 -3.67 2.03
C GLU A 89 9.34 -3.68 2.91
N ASP A 90 9.44 -2.78 3.88
CA ASP A 90 10.55 -2.77 4.83
C ASP A 90 10.33 -3.77 5.98
N ALA A 91 11.27 -4.72 6.12
CA ALA A 91 11.22 -5.74 7.16
C ALA A 91 11.35 -5.20 8.59
N ALA A 92 11.89 -3.98 8.77
CA ALA A 92 12.09 -3.35 10.07
C ALA A 92 10.83 -2.67 10.63
N LEU A 93 9.79 -2.44 9.82
CA LEU A 93 8.58 -1.69 10.18
C LEU A 93 7.33 -2.57 10.37
N ARG A 94 7.53 -3.89 10.52
CA ARG A 94 6.50 -4.95 10.34
C ARG A 94 5.41 -5.09 11.41
N GLU A 95 5.00 -4.03 12.08
CA GLU A 95 3.91 -4.12 13.07
C GLU A 95 2.82 -3.07 12.87
N GLY A 96 1.67 -3.52 12.38
CA GLY A 96 0.37 -2.85 12.51
C GLY A 96 -0.06 -2.06 11.28
N LEU A 97 -1.09 -2.55 10.57
CA LEU A 97 -2.19 -1.80 9.93
C LEU A 97 -2.98 -2.73 8.99
N LEU A 98 -4.28 -2.93 9.25
CA LEU A 98 -5.21 -3.56 8.30
C LEU A 98 -6.56 -2.83 8.32
N TYR A 99 -7.08 -2.59 7.11
CA TYR A 99 -8.38 -1.99 6.82
C TYR A 99 -9.13 -2.90 5.84
N TYR A 100 -10.45 -2.99 5.96
CA TYR A 100 -11.28 -3.70 4.99
C TYR A 100 -12.65 -3.04 4.81
N GLU A 101 -13.13 -3.05 3.56
CA GLU A 101 -14.38 -2.45 3.13
C GLU A 101 -15.27 -3.55 2.53
N THR A 102 -16.13 -4.17 3.34
CA THR A 102 -17.29 -4.90 2.80
C THR A 102 -18.50 -4.81 3.72
N THR A 103 -19.64 -4.68 3.04
CA THR A 103 -21.03 -4.59 3.48
C THR A 103 -21.49 -3.23 4.03
N PRO A 104 -22.58 -2.66 3.48
CA PRO A 104 -23.22 -1.49 4.06
C PRO A 104 -23.65 -1.84 5.49
N TYR A 105 -23.12 -1.12 6.46
CA TYR A 105 -23.64 -1.14 7.83
C TYR A 105 -25.07 -0.56 7.77
N ASP A 106 -26.07 -1.42 7.78
CA ASP A 106 -27.45 -1.00 7.96
C ASP A 106 -27.64 -0.54 9.42
N LYS A 107 -28.27 0.63 9.59
CA LYS A 107 -28.46 1.25 10.91
C LYS A 107 -29.21 0.36 11.91
N GLU A 108 -30.02 -0.59 11.45
CA GLU A 108 -30.77 -1.52 12.29
C GLU A 108 -29.89 -2.62 12.92
N GLU A 109 -28.77 -3.02 12.28
CA GLU A 109 -27.82 -3.99 12.83
C GLU A 109 -26.93 -3.40 13.95
N CYS A 110 -26.84 -2.07 14.06
CA CYS A 110 -25.97 -1.39 15.04
C CYS A 110 -26.39 -1.62 16.50
N LEU A 111 -27.69 -1.82 16.79
CA LEU A 111 -28.19 -1.94 18.16
C LEU A 111 -27.66 -3.19 18.88
N ASN A 112 -27.46 -4.29 18.15
CA ASN A 112 -26.96 -5.56 18.67
C ASN A 112 -25.51 -5.86 18.30
N THR A 113 -24.75 -4.84 17.87
CA THR A 113 -23.34 -5.01 17.55
C THR A 113 -22.45 -4.68 18.77
N SER A 114 -21.44 -5.51 19.01
CA SER A 114 -20.39 -5.33 20.01
C SER A 114 -19.03 -5.35 19.34
N LEU A 115 -18.15 -4.41 19.70
CA LEU A 115 -16.78 -4.36 19.20
C LEU A 115 -15.82 -4.80 20.29
N THR A 116 -14.83 -5.60 19.92
CA THR A 116 -13.73 -5.96 20.81
C THR A 116 -12.45 -6.16 20.01
N GLY A 117 -11.30 -6.03 20.66
CA GLY A 117 -10.02 -6.17 20.00
C GLY A 117 -8.94 -6.64 20.96
N ILE A 118 -7.97 -7.36 20.41
CA ILE A 118 -6.81 -7.86 21.15
C ILE A 118 -5.59 -7.06 20.70
N GLY A 119 -4.82 -6.56 21.66
CA GLY A 119 -3.68 -5.69 21.37
C GLY A 119 -4.10 -4.51 20.47
N ILE A 120 -3.36 -4.27 19.39
CA ILE A 120 -3.62 -3.12 18.51
C ILE A 120 -5.00 -3.14 17.84
N GLY A 121 -5.66 -4.30 17.76
CA GLY A 121 -7.04 -4.42 17.27
C GLY A 121 -8.05 -3.59 18.08
N LEU A 122 -7.71 -3.22 19.32
CA LEU A 122 -8.54 -2.32 20.14
C LEU A 122 -8.59 -0.88 19.56
N LEU A 123 -7.52 -0.43 18.89
CA LEU A 123 -7.53 0.85 18.18
C LEU A 123 -8.42 0.78 16.93
N SER A 124 -8.37 -0.33 16.18
CA SER A 124 -9.26 -0.57 15.04
C SER A 124 -10.73 -0.64 15.46
N SER A 125 -11.02 -1.31 16.58
CA SER A 125 -12.35 -1.37 17.18
C SER A 125 -12.85 0.03 17.55
N THR A 126 -11.99 0.84 18.16
CA THR A 126 -12.31 2.24 18.50
C THR A 126 -12.56 3.07 17.24
N ALA A 127 -11.79 2.90 16.17
CA ALA A 127 -12.02 3.60 14.90
C ALA A 127 -13.38 3.24 14.27
N VAL A 128 -13.77 1.96 14.31
CA VAL A 128 -15.09 1.51 13.83
C VAL A 128 -16.20 2.10 14.70
N SER A 129 -16.02 2.12 16.02
CA SER A 129 -16.96 2.77 16.96
C SER A 129 -17.14 4.25 16.67
N LEU A 130 -16.10 4.95 16.20
CA LEU A 130 -16.16 6.37 15.86
C LEU A 130 -16.61 6.64 14.42
N SER A 131 -17.12 5.62 13.72
CA SER A 131 -17.56 5.72 12.32
C SER A 131 -19.07 5.50 12.21
N PRO A 132 -19.91 6.55 12.32
CA PRO A 132 -21.37 6.43 12.17
C PRO A 132 -21.80 5.91 10.80
N THR A 133 -20.96 6.11 9.78
CA THR A 133 -21.13 5.59 8.42
C THR A 133 -19.77 5.16 7.88
N LEU A 134 -19.78 4.30 6.84
CA LEU A 134 -18.55 3.86 6.17
C LEU A 134 -17.68 5.02 5.66
N ALA A 135 -18.27 6.17 5.35
CA ALA A 135 -17.54 7.35 4.86
C ALA A 135 -16.58 7.97 5.89
N HIS A 136 -16.81 7.73 7.19
CA HIS A 136 -15.95 8.21 8.28
C HIS A 136 -14.77 7.26 8.56
N LEU A 137 -14.91 5.99 8.17
CA LEU A 137 -13.94 4.94 8.46
C LEU A 137 -12.53 5.23 7.92
N PRO A 138 -12.33 5.85 6.73
CA PRO A 138 -11.01 6.23 6.27
C PRO A 138 -10.25 7.16 7.22
N LEU A 139 -10.93 8.15 7.80
CA LEU A 139 -10.33 9.11 8.72
C LEU A 139 -10.13 8.51 10.11
N ALA A 140 -11.14 7.84 10.65
CA ALA A 140 -11.04 7.17 11.95
C ALA A 140 -9.98 6.06 11.93
N GLY A 141 -9.86 5.33 10.82
CA GLY A 141 -8.81 4.33 10.60
C GLY A 141 -7.42 4.97 10.51
N ALA A 142 -7.28 6.11 9.83
CA ALA A 142 -6.02 6.86 9.79
C ALA A 142 -5.62 7.41 11.18
N ASP A 143 -6.59 7.83 12.00
CA ASP A 143 -6.37 8.20 13.40
C ASP A 143 -5.86 6.99 14.22
N ALA A 144 -6.46 5.81 14.06
CA ALA A 144 -5.97 4.59 14.71
C ALA A 144 -4.55 4.21 14.26
N ALA A 145 -4.25 4.34 12.95
CA ALA A 145 -2.92 4.14 12.39
C ALA A 145 -1.87 5.06 13.03
N ARG A 146 -2.21 6.35 13.15
CA ARG A 146 -1.36 7.37 13.78
C ARG A 146 -1.09 7.03 15.23
N LEU A 147 -2.12 6.68 15.99
CA LEU A 147 -2.00 6.34 17.41
C LEU A 147 -1.18 5.07 17.61
N ALA A 148 -1.35 4.06 16.76
CA ALA A 148 -0.54 2.85 16.77
C ALA A 148 0.94 3.17 16.58
N PHE A 149 1.28 4.00 15.59
CA PHE A 149 2.65 4.44 15.33
C PHE A 149 3.25 5.21 16.51
N ARG A 150 2.54 6.22 17.04
CA ARG A 150 2.99 7.00 18.19
C ARG A 150 3.20 6.14 19.43
N MET A 151 2.27 5.23 19.70
CA MET A 151 2.39 4.28 20.80
C MET A 151 3.62 3.39 20.62
N GLY A 152 3.85 2.86 19.41
CA GLY A 152 5.04 2.07 19.09
C GLY A 152 6.35 2.82 19.34
N VAL A 153 6.46 4.07 18.86
CA VAL A 153 7.62 4.94 19.10
C VAL A 153 7.82 5.21 20.60
N HIS A 154 6.74 5.49 21.32
CA HIS A 154 6.77 5.79 22.75
C HIS A 154 7.18 4.58 23.59
N VAL A 155 6.58 3.42 23.33
CA VAL A 155 6.91 2.13 23.97
C VAL A 155 8.35 1.75 23.67
N LYS A 156 8.79 1.90 22.42
CA LYS A 156 10.17 1.65 22.02
C LYS A 156 11.15 2.54 22.80
N SER A 157 10.90 3.84 22.84
CA SER A 157 11.77 4.80 23.55
C SER A 157 11.92 4.46 25.03
N ILE A 158 10.85 4.03 25.69
CA ILE A 158 10.89 3.62 27.10
C ILE A 158 11.59 2.28 27.25
N SER A 159 11.33 1.33 26.36
CA SER A 159 11.92 -0.01 26.43
C SER A 159 13.43 0.03 26.19
N ASP A 160 13.91 0.90 25.31
CA ASP A 160 15.35 1.14 25.08
C ASP A 160 16.04 1.74 26.33
N ILE A 161 15.30 2.43 27.22
CA ILE A 161 15.80 2.90 28.53
C ILE A 161 15.86 1.74 29.55
N LEU A 162 14.88 0.83 29.51
CA LEU A 162 14.81 -0.33 30.41
C LEU A 162 15.87 -1.39 30.08
N GLU A 163 16.05 -1.70 28.79
CA GLU A 163 17.05 -2.65 28.31
C GLU A 163 17.50 -2.24 26.91
N ALA A 164 18.73 -1.72 26.80
CA ALA A 164 19.30 -1.31 25.53
C ALA A 164 19.44 -2.52 24.58
N ARG A 165 18.93 -2.37 23.35
CA ARG A 165 18.99 -3.41 22.33
C ARG A 165 20.35 -3.41 21.62
N ASP A 166 20.94 -4.59 21.47
CA ASP A 166 22.04 -4.82 20.53
C ASP A 166 21.48 -4.91 19.09
N PRO A 167 21.83 -3.98 18.20
CA PRO A 167 21.32 -3.96 16.82
C PRO A 167 21.82 -5.15 15.99
N THR A 168 22.88 -5.84 16.41
CA THR A 168 23.45 -7.00 15.69
C THR A 168 22.82 -8.33 16.11
N ALA A 169 22.16 -8.38 17.27
CA ALA A 169 21.53 -9.58 17.80
C ALA A 169 20.11 -9.77 17.26
N LYS A 170 19.67 -11.05 17.18
CA LYS A 170 18.26 -11.36 16.90
C LYS A 170 17.35 -10.71 17.96
N PRO A 171 16.22 -10.11 17.56
CA PRO A 171 15.30 -9.49 18.51
C PRO A 171 14.82 -10.51 19.55
N ALA A 172 14.98 -10.17 20.82
CA ALA A 172 14.50 -10.98 21.93
C ALA A 172 13.05 -10.60 22.27
N SER A 173 12.25 -11.59 22.63
CA SER A 173 10.85 -11.38 23.00
C SER A 173 10.74 -10.75 24.40
N TRP A 174 9.84 -9.77 24.52
CA TRP A 174 9.44 -9.11 25.76
C TRP A 174 8.28 -9.80 26.49
N ALA A 175 7.69 -10.85 25.91
CA ALA A 175 6.51 -11.51 26.45
C ALA A 175 6.52 -13.03 26.17
N TYR A 176 6.18 -13.83 27.18
CA TYR A 176 6.11 -15.29 27.09
C TYR A 176 4.80 -15.80 27.64
N VAL A 177 4.16 -16.71 26.90
CA VAL A 177 3.00 -17.47 27.41
C VAL A 177 3.53 -18.62 28.23
N VAL A 178 3.04 -18.76 29.46
CA VAL A 178 3.33 -19.86 30.39
C VAL A 178 2.07 -20.69 30.56
N HIS A 179 2.14 -21.95 30.14
CA HIS A 179 0.98 -22.84 30.13
C HIS A 179 0.79 -23.54 31.48
N ASN A 180 -0.47 -23.83 31.82
CA ASN A 180 -0.88 -24.59 33.00
C ASN A 180 -0.40 -24.00 34.32
N VAL A 181 -0.40 -22.66 34.41
CA VAL A 181 -0.03 -21.93 35.62
C VAL A 181 -1.18 -21.01 35.99
N ASP A 182 -1.61 -21.10 37.24
CA ASP A 182 -2.60 -20.20 37.83
C ASP A 182 -2.04 -18.78 38.01
N ALA A 183 -2.87 -17.77 37.74
CA ALA A 183 -2.46 -16.37 37.78
C ALA A 183 -2.05 -15.89 39.18
N VAL A 184 -2.70 -16.40 40.24
CA VAL A 184 -2.36 -16.04 41.62
C VAL A 184 -1.01 -16.65 41.99
N ALA A 185 -0.80 -17.93 41.67
CA ALA A 185 0.48 -18.61 41.91
C ALA A 185 1.64 -17.96 41.13
N ALA A 186 1.42 -17.61 39.87
CA ALA A 186 2.40 -16.87 39.07
C ALA A 186 2.75 -15.52 39.70
N GLN A 187 1.75 -14.75 40.13
CA GLN A 187 1.96 -13.43 40.71
C GLN A 187 2.75 -13.52 42.02
N GLN A 188 2.42 -14.49 42.89
CA GLN A 188 3.15 -14.74 44.13
C GLN A 188 4.64 -15.07 43.89
N GLU A 189 4.93 -15.91 42.90
CA GLU A 189 6.32 -16.22 42.54
C GLU A 189 7.05 -14.99 41.98
N LEU A 190 6.40 -14.20 41.12
CA LEU A 190 6.98 -12.97 40.57
C LEU A 190 7.33 -11.97 41.68
N ASP A 191 6.43 -11.78 42.65
CA ASP A 191 6.67 -10.89 43.79
C ASP A 191 7.81 -11.44 44.68
N ALA A 192 7.85 -12.75 44.94
CA ALA A 192 8.94 -13.37 45.70
C ALA A 192 10.32 -13.24 45.00
N VAL A 193 10.35 -13.35 43.66
CA VAL A 193 11.58 -13.15 42.86
C VAL A 193 12.01 -11.68 42.89
N PHE A 194 11.06 -10.74 42.81
CA PHE A 194 11.33 -9.31 42.89
C PHE A 194 11.91 -8.91 44.25
N ASP A 195 11.30 -9.39 45.35
CA ASP A 195 11.75 -9.09 46.71
C ASP A 195 13.17 -9.62 46.98
N LYS A 196 13.49 -10.82 46.46
CA LYS A 196 14.83 -11.41 46.57
C LYS A 196 15.89 -10.62 45.80
N THR A 197 15.53 -10.03 44.67
CA THR A 197 16.48 -9.34 43.79
C THR A 197 16.69 -7.87 44.14
N LYS A 198 15.86 -7.27 45.01
CA LYS A 198 15.90 -5.84 45.40
C LYS A 198 16.05 -4.91 44.20
N SER A 199 15.38 -5.22 43.09
CA SER A 199 15.48 -4.44 41.86
C SER A 199 14.65 -3.14 41.97
N SER A 200 14.92 -2.18 41.09
CA SER A 200 14.05 -1.01 40.93
C SER A 200 12.68 -1.43 40.40
N THR A 201 11.62 -0.71 40.79
CA THR A 201 10.25 -0.98 40.36
C THR A 201 10.10 -0.98 38.82
N SER A 202 10.92 -0.21 38.11
CA SER A 202 10.94 -0.15 36.65
C SER A 202 11.37 -1.46 35.97
N ASN A 203 12.01 -2.37 36.70
CA ASN A 203 12.46 -3.66 36.18
C ASN A 203 11.54 -4.82 36.56
N LYS A 204 10.34 -4.52 37.06
CA LYS A 204 9.39 -5.54 37.53
C LYS A 204 8.84 -6.34 36.34
N ILE A 205 8.90 -7.66 36.43
CA ILE A 205 8.18 -8.57 35.51
C ILE A 205 6.72 -8.64 35.96
N ILE A 206 5.81 -8.59 35.00
CA ILE A 206 4.37 -8.52 35.25
C ILE A 206 3.61 -9.59 34.48
N ILE A 207 2.39 -9.88 34.94
CA ILE A 207 1.41 -10.62 34.14
C ILE A 207 0.71 -9.61 33.23
N SER A 208 0.90 -9.75 31.92
CA SER A 208 0.31 -8.86 30.90
C SER A 208 -0.96 -9.41 30.28
N ALA A 209 -1.18 -10.71 30.37
CA ALA A 209 -2.42 -11.35 29.95
C ALA A 209 -2.68 -12.61 30.76
N MET A 210 -3.95 -12.97 30.94
CA MET A 210 -4.37 -14.14 31.69
C MET A 210 -5.59 -14.80 31.05
N SER A 211 -5.58 -16.14 31.05
CA SER A 211 -6.69 -17.01 30.71
C SER A 211 -6.80 -18.13 31.74
N GLN A 212 -7.83 -18.98 31.63
CA GLN A 212 -8.02 -20.12 32.54
C GLN A 212 -6.85 -21.11 32.54
N THR A 213 -6.12 -21.22 31.42
CA THR A 213 -5.12 -22.26 31.19
C THR A 213 -3.70 -21.71 31.03
N SER A 214 -3.52 -20.39 31.01
CA SER A 214 -2.21 -19.79 30.80
C SER A 214 -2.11 -18.35 31.31
N VAL A 215 -0.88 -17.95 31.60
CA VAL A 215 -0.54 -16.55 31.89
C VAL A 215 0.55 -16.08 30.94
N THR A 216 0.44 -14.84 30.49
CA THR A 216 1.52 -14.19 29.75
C THR A 216 2.31 -13.31 30.69
N VAL A 217 3.60 -13.59 30.82
CA VAL A 217 4.54 -12.78 31.60
C VAL A 217 5.35 -11.88 30.66
N SER A 218 5.46 -10.61 31.02
CA SER A 218 6.15 -9.60 30.23
C SER A 218 7.15 -8.80 31.06
N GLY A 219 8.27 -8.43 30.43
CA GLY A 219 9.35 -7.68 31.07
C GLY A 219 10.63 -7.63 30.22
N PRO A 220 11.71 -7.03 30.73
CA PRO A 220 12.97 -6.96 30.01
C PRO A 220 13.51 -8.36 29.64
N PRO A 221 13.93 -8.62 28.39
CA PRO A 221 14.32 -9.95 27.92
C PRO A 221 15.41 -10.63 28.77
N SER A 222 16.42 -9.88 29.21
CA SER A 222 17.47 -10.40 30.09
C SER A 222 16.91 -10.92 31.43
N ARG A 223 15.86 -10.27 31.96
CA ARG A 223 15.21 -10.61 33.23
C ARG A 223 14.27 -11.79 33.08
N LEU A 224 13.50 -11.85 32.00
CA LEU A 224 12.70 -13.03 31.66
C LEU A 224 13.58 -14.28 31.55
N ARG A 225 14.75 -14.17 30.92
CA ARG A 225 15.71 -15.29 30.85
C ARG A 225 16.18 -15.73 32.24
N VAL A 226 16.42 -14.80 33.16
CA VAL A 226 16.79 -15.13 34.55
C VAL A 226 15.61 -15.79 35.28
N LEU A 227 14.39 -15.28 35.10
CA LEU A 227 13.17 -15.84 35.69
C LEU A 227 13.01 -17.31 35.32
N PHE A 228 13.01 -17.61 34.02
CA PHE A 228 12.83 -18.99 33.51
C PHE A 228 13.99 -19.94 33.88
N ASN A 229 15.17 -19.41 34.22
CA ASN A 229 16.30 -20.24 34.64
C ASN A 229 16.37 -20.48 36.16
N LYS A 230 15.87 -19.54 36.98
CA LYS A 230 16.11 -19.54 38.43
C LYS A 230 14.87 -19.68 39.30
N SER A 231 13.69 -19.29 38.82
CA SER A 231 12.45 -19.42 39.58
C SER A 231 12.09 -20.90 39.81
N ALA A 232 11.50 -21.22 40.95
CA ALA A 232 11.06 -22.59 41.23
C ALA A 232 9.88 -22.98 40.33
N LEU A 233 8.92 -22.06 40.17
CA LEU A 233 7.73 -22.28 39.35
C LEU A 233 8.07 -22.18 37.86
N PHE A 234 8.56 -21.03 37.38
CA PHE A 234 8.68 -20.77 35.94
C PHE A 234 9.72 -21.65 35.24
N ARG A 235 10.72 -22.17 35.95
CA ARG A 235 11.72 -23.09 35.39
C ARG A 235 11.14 -24.44 35.01
N THR A 236 10.11 -24.89 35.73
CA THR A 236 9.47 -26.20 35.49
C THR A 236 8.25 -26.09 34.59
N SER A 237 7.71 -24.88 34.40
CA SER A 237 6.59 -24.61 33.51
C SER A 237 6.97 -24.69 32.03
N ARG A 238 6.02 -25.08 31.19
CA ARG A 238 6.16 -24.98 29.73
C ARG A 238 5.85 -23.55 29.30
N PHE A 239 6.76 -22.92 28.57
CA PHE A 239 6.56 -21.56 28.07
C PHE A 239 6.93 -21.41 26.59
N VAL A 240 6.33 -20.43 25.91
CA VAL A 240 6.55 -20.10 24.49
C VAL A 240 6.74 -18.59 24.34
N PRO A 241 7.76 -18.12 23.61
CA PRO A 241 7.94 -16.68 23.32
C PRO A 241 6.84 -16.17 22.38
N LEU A 242 6.29 -15.00 22.67
CA LEU A 242 5.44 -14.27 21.73
C LEU A 242 6.27 -13.38 20.81
N PRO A 243 5.81 -13.05 19.59
CA PRO A 243 6.49 -12.14 18.68
C PRO A 243 6.31 -10.67 19.11
N VAL A 244 6.67 -10.34 20.36
CA VAL A 244 6.61 -8.99 20.93
C VAL A 244 8.03 -8.45 21.06
N TYR A 245 8.46 -7.69 20.06
CA TYR A 245 9.82 -7.18 19.96
C TYR A 245 9.92 -5.66 20.15
N GLY A 246 8.77 -4.96 20.04
CA GLY A 246 8.69 -3.50 20.14
C GLY A 246 8.87 -2.94 21.55
N GLY A 247 8.68 -3.76 22.59
CA GLY A 247 8.88 -3.34 23.97
C GLY A 247 7.82 -3.84 24.95
N LEU A 248 7.84 -3.26 26.15
CA LEU A 248 6.93 -3.63 27.25
C LEU A 248 5.61 -2.86 27.16
N CYS A 249 4.49 -3.57 27.09
CA CYS A 249 3.12 -3.03 27.21
C CYS A 249 2.42 -3.60 28.45
N HIS A 250 1.18 -3.14 28.72
CA HIS A 250 0.38 -3.60 29.86
C HIS A 250 1.06 -3.41 31.24
N ALA A 251 1.95 -2.43 31.36
CA ALA A 251 2.82 -2.18 32.52
C ALA A 251 2.41 -0.93 33.31
N PRO A 252 1.50 -1.05 34.30
CA PRO A 252 1.00 0.10 35.07
C PRO A 252 2.07 0.73 35.97
N HIS A 253 3.20 0.04 36.18
CA HIS A 253 4.35 0.56 36.93
C HIS A 253 5.28 1.43 36.08
N ILE A 254 5.11 1.43 34.75
CA ILE A 254 5.87 2.23 33.79
C ILE A 254 5.00 3.35 33.22
N TYR A 255 3.76 3.02 32.86
CA TYR A 255 2.86 3.91 32.15
C TYR A 255 1.77 4.47 33.06
N GLY A 256 1.45 5.75 32.87
CA GLY A 256 0.34 6.42 33.55
C GLY A 256 -0.40 7.39 32.63
N ALA A 257 -1.27 8.22 33.21
CA ALA A 257 -2.13 9.15 32.47
C ALA A 257 -1.35 10.10 31.54
N LYS A 258 -0.19 10.60 31.99
CA LYS A 258 0.67 11.49 31.17
C LYS A 258 1.18 10.83 29.90
N ASN A 259 1.44 9.52 29.93
CA ASN A 259 1.87 8.78 28.74
C ASN A 259 0.72 8.66 27.73
N VAL A 260 -0.48 8.34 28.23
CA VAL A 260 -1.70 8.27 27.40
C VAL A 260 -1.99 9.63 26.76
N GLU A 261 -1.92 10.71 27.55
CA GLU A 261 -2.12 12.09 27.08
C GLU A 261 -1.11 12.47 26.00
N SER A 262 0.18 12.15 26.20
CA SER A 262 1.23 12.40 25.22
C SER A 262 0.99 11.68 23.88
N ILE A 263 0.44 10.47 23.91
CA ILE A 263 0.14 9.70 22.69
C ILE A 263 -1.11 10.24 21.99
N VAL A 264 -2.19 10.48 22.74
CA VAL A 264 -3.51 10.83 22.17
C VAL A 264 -3.65 12.32 21.87
N GLN A 265 -3.29 13.20 22.80
CA GLN A 265 -3.50 14.65 22.68
C GLN A 265 -2.37 15.38 21.96
N GLY A 266 -1.22 14.75 21.79
CA GLY A 266 -0.09 15.36 21.07
C GLY A 266 -0.23 15.37 19.54
N CYS A 267 -1.42 15.07 18.99
CA CYS A 267 -1.72 15.17 17.56
C CYS A 267 -3.17 15.64 17.31
N ARG A 268 -3.43 16.21 16.13
CA ARG A 268 -4.80 16.52 15.69
C ARG A 268 -5.42 15.27 15.08
N LEU A 269 -6.27 14.59 15.85
CA LEU A 269 -7.10 13.50 15.34
C LEU A 269 -8.30 14.09 14.56
N HIS A 270 -8.60 13.52 13.39
CA HIS A 270 -9.74 13.95 12.58
C HIS A 270 -11.05 13.72 13.32
N SER A 271 -11.21 12.55 13.92
CA SER A 271 -12.39 12.14 14.69
C SER A 271 -12.69 13.09 15.86
N VAL A 272 -11.64 13.66 16.48
CA VAL A 272 -11.75 14.66 17.55
C VAL A 272 -12.18 16.01 16.99
N THR A 273 -11.61 16.42 15.86
CA THR A 273 -11.94 17.69 15.20
C THR A 273 -13.40 17.72 14.73
N GLU A 274 -13.89 16.59 14.22
CA GLU A 274 -15.29 16.39 13.78
C GLU A 274 -16.28 16.17 14.94
N LYS A 275 -15.80 16.13 16.19
CA LYS A 275 -16.61 15.89 17.40
C LYS A 275 -17.44 14.60 17.30
N THR A 276 -16.86 13.56 16.70
CA THR A 276 -17.51 12.25 16.57
C THR A 276 -17.73 11.61 17.93
N LEU A 277 -18.85 10.91 18.05
CA LEU A 277 -19.25 10.18 19.24
C LEU A 277 -19.14 8.67 18.96
N PRO A 278 -18.69 7.86 19.93
CA PRO A 278 -18.77 6.41 19.84
C PRO A 278 -20.20 5.94 19.57
N VAL A 279 -20.45 5.25 18.45
CA VAL A 279 -21.76 4.71 18.07
C VAL A 279 -21.94 3.24 18.41
N LEU A 280 -20.83 2.51 18.64
CA LEU A 280 -20.83 1.09 18.99
C LEU A 280 -20.01 0.85 20.26
N PRO A 281 -20.47 -0.01 21.19
CA PRO A 281 -19.73 -0.30 22.41
C PRO A 281 -18.46 -1.10 22.12
N VAL A 282 -17.33 -0.57 22.59
CA VAL A 282 -16.02 -1.25 22.54
C VAL A 282 -15.72 -1.82 23.91
N TYR A 283 -15.57 -3.14 24.00
CA TYR A 283 -15.34 -3.85 25.26
C TYR A 283 -13.89 -3.73 25.71
N SER A 284 -13.71 -3.31 26.96
CA SER A 284 -12.43 -3.32 27.66
C SER A 284 -11.94 -4.76 27.86
N THR A 285 -10.72 -5.05 27.42
CA THR A 285 -10.09 -6.37 27.56
C THR A 285 -9.82 -6.78 29.00
N SER A 286 -9.74 -5.83 29.93
CA SER A 286 -9.39 -6.05 31.33
C SER A 286 -10.63 -6.16 32.21
N THR A 287 -11.67 -5.39 31.93
CA THR A 287 -12.90 -5.35 32.76
C THR A 287 -14.07 -6.13 32.14
N GLY A 288 -14.09 -6.34 30.82
CA GLY A 288 -15.23 -6.93 30.13
C GLY A 288 -16.42 -5.99 29.98
N ILE A 289 -16.27 -4.70 30.33
CA ILE A 289 -17.32 -3.69 30.27
C ILE A 289 -17.01 -2.74 29.09
N PRO A 290 -18.03 -2.22 28.37
CA PRO A 290 -17.82 -1.21 27.33
C PRO A 290 -17.15 0.06 27.86
N PHE A 291 -16.33 0.70 27.03
CA PHE A 291 -15.77 2.01 27.35
C PHE A 291 -16.86 3.06 27.54
N LEU A 292 -16.78 3.80 28.66
CA LEU A 292 -17.67 4.91 28.98
C LEU A 292 -17.14 6.22 28.38
N ALA A 293 -16.87 6.21 27.07
CA ALA A 293 -16.36 7.37 26.35
C ALA A 293 -17.49 8.18 25.72
N LYS A 294 -17.46 9.50 25.88
CA LYS A 294 -18.40 10.45 25.29
C LYS A 294 -17.80 11.22 24.12
N THR A 295 -16.50 11.10 23.86
CA THR A 295 -15.82 11.76 22.75
C THR A 295 -14.82 10.82 22.11
N ALA A 296 -14.43 11.10 20.86
CA ALA A 296 -13.34 10.38 20.18
C ALA A 296 -12.02 10.38 20.98
N GLY A 297 -11.68 11.51 21.61
CA GLY A 297 -10.47 11.63 22.41
C GLY A 297 -10.51 10.74 23.66
N GLU A 298 -11.65 10.69 24.34
CA GLU A 298 -11.86 9.78 25.48
C GLU A 298 -11.81 8.32 25.04
N ALA A 299 -12.45 7.96 23.91
CA ALA A 299 -12.48 6.58 23.42
C ALA A 299 -11.07 6.06 23.09
N PHE A 300 -10.28 6.85 22.35
CA PHE A 300 -8.89 6.50 22.08
C PHE A 300 -8.01 6.54 23.34
N SER A 301 -8.28 7.44 24.29
CA SER A 301 -7.57 7.45 25.58
C SER A 301 -7.85 6.20 26.40
N CYS A 302 -9.10 5.72 26.43
CA CYS A 302 -9.45 4.45 27.05
C CYS A 302 -8.69 3.29 26.39
N ALA A 303 -8.70 3.21 25.05
CA ALA A 303 -8.01 2.16 24.32
C ALA A 303 -6.48 2.19 24.54
N VAL A 304 -5.84 3.35 24.46
CA VAL A 304 -4.39 3.48 24.68
C VAL A 304 -4.03 3.21 26.15
N SER A 305 -4.85 3.66 27.10
CA SER A 305 -4.65 3.36 28.53
C SER A 305 -4.73 1.87 28.81
N GLU A 306 -5.71 1.18 28.20
CA GLU A 306 -5.86 -0.27 28.27
C GLU A 306 -4.58 -0.97 27.78
N LEU A 307 -4.11 -0.61 26.59
CA LEU A 307 -2.92 -1.21 25.95
C LEU A 307 -1.62 -0.99 26.73
N LEU A 308 -1.48 0.18 27.35
CA LEU A 308 -0.27 0.51 28.10
C LEU A 308 -0.29 0.01 29.53
N THR A 309 -1.45 -0.03 30.21
CA THR A 309 -1.49 -0.16 31.68
C THR A 309 -2.26 -1.37 32.20
N LYS A 310 -3.17 -1.97 31.41
CA LYS A 310 -4.08 -3.00 31.92
C LYS A 310 -3.71 -4.37 31.37
N PRO A 311 -3.73 -5.44 32.20
CA PRO A 311 -3.57 -6.79 31.69
C PRO A 311 -4.78 -7.20 30.85
N ILE A 312 -4.56 -8.04 29.84
CA ILE A 312 -5.62 -8.62 29.03
C ILE A 312 -6.27 -9.77 29.82
N CYS A 313 -7.56 -9.64 30.13
CA CYS A 313 -8.35 -10.62 30.88
C CYS A 313 -9.50 -11.13 30.01
N TRP A 314 -9.21 -12.02 29.06
CA TRP A 314 -10.14 -12.40 28.00
C TRP A 314 -11.47 -12.98 28.52
N ASP A 315 -11.42 -13.75 29.62
CA ASP A 315 -12.61 -14.30 30.29
C ASP A 315 -13.62 -13.21 30.69
N ASN A 316 -13.16 -12.00 31.02
CA ASN A 316 -14.06 -10.89 31.36
C ASN A 316 -14.79 -10.38 30.12
N VAL A 317 -14.11 -10.32 28.96
CA VAL A 317 -14.74 -9.93 27.70
C VAL A 317 -15.80 -10.95 27.30
N ILE A 318 -15.47 -12.25 27.38
CA ILE A 318 -16.42 -13.33 27.10
C ILE A 318 -17.64 -13.20 28.02
N ARG A 319 -17.43 -13.01 29.33
CA ARG A 319 -18.52 -12.83 30.29
C ARG A 319 -19.39 -11.62 29.95
N GLY A 320 -18.79 -10.48 29.65
CA GLY A 320 -19.53 -9.27 29.28
C GLY A 320 -20.34 -9.41 27.98
N LEU A 321 -19.87 -10.22 27.03
CA LEU A 321 -20.62 -10.57 25.82
C LEU A 321 -21.77 -11.53 26.14
N CYS A 322 -21.54 -12.55 26.97
CA CYS A 322 -22.59 -13.44 27.45
C CYS A 322 -23.67 -12.67 28.23
N ASP A 323 -23.28 -11.77 29.13
CA ASP A 323 -24.22 -10.93 29.87
C ASP A 323 -25.07 -10.10 28.91
N ARG A 324 -24.48 -9.60 27.82
CA ARG A 324 -25.23 -8.88 26.78
C ARG A 324 -26.23 -9.77 26.06
N ILE A 325 -25.87 -11.01 25.70
CA ILE A 325 -26.81 -11.99 25.10
C ILE A 325 -28.02 -12.20 26.01
N HIS A 326 -27.78 -12.40 27.31
CA HIS A 326 -28.85 -12.57 28.29
C HIS A 326 -29.71 -11.30 28.42
N CYS A 327 -29.09 -10.12 28.47
CA CYS A 327 -29.81 -8.85 28.60
C CYS A 327 -30.66 -8.50 27.37
N THR A 328 -30.17 -8.81 26.16
CA THR A 328 -30.89 -8.50 24.90
C THR A 328 -31.84 -9.62 24.48
N GLY A 329 -31.80 -10.78 25.13
CA GLY A 329 -32.58 -11.96 24.73
C GLY A 329 -32.18 -12.49 23.36
N ALA A 330 -30.90 -12.34 22.98
CA ALA A 330 -30.43 -12.77 21.67
C ALA A 330 -30.48 -14.31 21.56
N SER A 331 -31.08 -14.78 20.48
CA SER A 331 -31.27 -16.21 20.13
C SER A 331 -30.18 -16.76 19.20
N ALA A 332 -29.30 -15.90 18.69
CA ALA A 332 -28.19 -16.25 17.82
C ALA A 332 -27.01 -15.29 18.02
N ALA A 333 -25.81 -15.70 17.62
CA ALA A 333 -24.60 -14.88 17.64
C ALA A 333 -23.77 -15.04 16.37
N ALA A 334 -23.40 -13.91 15.76
CA ALA A 334 -22.46 -13.87 14.64
C ALA A 334 -21.15 -13.20 15.09
N VAL A 335 -20.02 -13.85 14.83
CA VAL A 335 -18.68 -13.34 15.15
C VAL A 335 -17.91 -13.11 13.85
N ASP A 336 -17.74 -11.84 13.49
CA ASP A 336 -16.87 -11.42 12.40
C ASP A 336 -15.48 -11.13 12.96
N HIS A 337 -14.47 -11.83 12.47
CA HIS A 337 -13.11 -11.67 12.99
C HIS A 337 -12.09 -11.31 11.91
N PHE A 338 -11.16 -10.44 12.30
CA PHE A 338 -10.01 -10.02 11.51
C PHE A 338 -8.75 -10.64 12.10
N GLY A 339 -8.19 -11.62 11.40
CA GLY A 339 -7.05 -12.42 11.87
C GLY A 339 -7.50 -13.67 12.61
N ASN A 340 -6.58 -14.62 12.76
CA ASN A 340 -6.78 -15.75 13.65
C ASN A 340 -6.20 -15.37 15.02
N SER A 341 -6.79 -15.82 16.10
CA SER A 341 -6.19 -15.65 17.43
C SER A 341 -6.68 -16.76 18.33
N LEU A 342 -5.83 -17.27 19.21
CA LEU A 342 -6.22 -18.26 20.23
C LEU A 342 -7.49 -17.86 21.00
N PRO A 343 -7.66 -16.58 21.42
CA PRO A 343 -8.86 -16.16 22.16
C PRO A 343 -10.18 -16.29 21.37
N LEU A 344 -10.14 -16.37 20.03
CA LEU A 344 -11.34 -16.61 19.23
C LEU A 344 -11.95 -17.99 19.53
N HIS A 345 -11.12 -19.01 19.75
CA HIS A 345 -11.60 -20.36 20.04
C HIS A 345 -12.33 -20.43 21.39
N ASP A 346 -11.78 -19.78 22.42
CA ASP A 346 -12.40 -19.71 23.75
C ASP A 346 -13.75 -18.98 23.71
N LEU A 347 -13.82 -17.90 22.91
CA LEU A 347 -15.05 -17.16 22.67
C LEU A 347 -16.08 -18.04 21.96
N GLU A 348 -15.69 -18.72 20.87
CA GLU A 348 -16.56 -19.63 20.13
C GLU A 348 -17.11 -20.73 21.03
N MET A 349 -16.25 -21.41 21.77
CA MET A 349 -16.64 -22.51 22.66
C MET A 349 -17.62 -22.03 23.72
N THR A 350 -17.38 -20.87 24.33
CA THR A 350 -18.28 -20.33 25.35
C THR A 350 -19.62 -19.88 24.76
N LEU A 351 -19.61 -19.23 23.59
CA LEU A 351 -20.85 -18.83 22.91
C LEU A 351 -21.70 -20.04 22.51
N ARG A 352 -21.09 -21.13 22.01
CA ARG A 352 -21.78 -22.40 21.72
C ARG A 352 -22.24 -23.17 22.98
N GLY A 353 -21.70 -22.83 24.15
CA GLY A 353 -22.18 -23.35 25.43
C GLY A 353 -23.41 -22.60 25.96
N VAL A 354 -23.53 -21.30 25.63
CA VAL A 354 -24.66 -20.44 26.04
C VAL A 354 -25.82 -20.49 25.04
N LEU A 355 -25.52 -20.64 23.74
CA LEU A 355 -26.48 -20.73 22.63
C LEU A 355 -26.41 -22.12 21.99
N HIS A 356 -27.46 -22.56 21.27
CA HIS A 356 -27.35 -23.82 20.52
C HIS A 356 -26.29 -23.72 19.42
N GLU A 357 -25.57 -24.82 19.15
CA GLU A 357 -24.43 -24.86 18.23
C GLU A 357 -24.76 -24.35 16.81
N SER A 358 -25.98 -24.59 16.33
CA SER A 358 -26.47 -24.12 15.02
C SER A 358 -26.77 -22.61 14.94
N GLN A 359 -26.67 -21.89 16.07
CA GLN A 359 -27.02 -20.47 16.19
C GLN A 359 -25.78 -19.57 16.31
N VAL A 360 -24.57 -20.15 16.27
CA VAL A 360 -23.30 -19.41 16.33
C VAL A 360 -22.57 -19.51 14.99
N THR A 361 -22.34 -18.37 14.34
CA THR A 361 -21.63 -18.30 13.05
C THR A 361 -20.32 -17.53 13.20
N LEU A 362 -19.20 -18.11 12.75
CA LEU A 362 -17.90 -17.45 12.69
C LEU A 362 -17.54 -17.12 11.24
N THR A 363 -17.16 -15.88 10.99
CA THR A 363 -16.74 -15.41 9.67
C THR A 363 -15.34 -14.81 9.73
N ASN A 364 -14.38 -15.45 9.08
CA ASN A 364 -13.05 -14.86 8.89
C ASN A 364 -13.09 -13.86 7.73
N VAL A 365 -13.13 -12.57 8.06
CA VAL A 365 -13.28 -11.50 7.09
C VAL A 365 -12.05 -11.38 6.17
N LEU A 366 -10.85 -11.70 6.68
CA LEU A 366 -9.61 -11.70 5.88
C LEU A 366 -9.57 -12.85 4.87
N ALA A 367 -10.06 -14.03 5.24
CA ALA A 367 -10.06 -15.20 4.35
C ALA A 367 -11.07 -15.06 3.20
N VAL A 368 -12.26 -14.53 3.47
CA VAL A 368 -13.29 -14.25 2.45
C VAL A 368 -12.78 -13.24 1.40
N SER A 369 -11.96 -12.28 1.83
CA SER A 369 -11.26 -11.34 0.95
C SER A 369 -10.19 -12.02 0.08
N SER A 370 -9.45 -12.97 0.65
CA SER A 370 -8.42 -13.72 -0.08
C SER A 370 -9.01 -14.59 -1.20
N ALA A 371 -10.21 -15.14 -0.94
CA ALA A 371 -10.97 -16.03 -1.82
C ALA A 371 -11.86 -15.30 -2.84
N ALA A 372 -11.88 -13.95 -2.86
CA ALA A 372 -12.54 -13.23 -3.94
C ALA A 372 -11.98 -13.79 -5.27
N PRO A 373 -12.85 -14.31 -6.15
CA PRO A 373 -12.42 -15.03 -7.35
C PRO A 373 -11.47 -14.12 -8.09
N ALA A 374 -10.39 -14.67 -8.64
CA ALA A 374 -9.53 -13.98 -9.59
C ALA A 374 -10.44 -13.22 -10.56
N CYS A 375 -10.64 -11.93 -10.29
CA CYS A 375 -11.67 -11.18 -10.99
C CYS A 375 -11.17 -11.16 -12.43
N PRO A 376 -11.94 -11.64 -13.41
CA PRO A 376 -11.47 -11.64 -14.78
C PRO A 376 -11.08 -10.19 -15.07
N SER A 377 -9.86 -10.00 -15.56
CA SER A 377 -9.19 -8.71 -15.81
C SER A 377 -10.00 -7.65 -16.57
N LYS A 378 -11.22 -8.00 -17.02
CA LYS A 378 -12.23 -7.19 -17.70
C LYS A 378 -13.02 -6.21 -16.80
N LEU A 379 -12.91 -6.26 -15.46
CA LEU A 379 -13.72 -5.43 -14.55
C LEU A 379 -12.97 -4.32 -13.79
N PHE A 380 -11.64 -4.24 -13.88
CA PHE A 380 -10.87 -3.18 -13.25
C PHE A 380 -11.18 -1.84 -13.92
N ARG A 381 -11.67 -0.86 -13.15
CA ARG A 381 -11.93 0.50 -13.63
C ARG A 381 -11.00 1.46 -12.91
N PRO A 382 -9.91 1.96 -13.55
CA PRO A 382 -8.97 2.85 -12.88
C PRO A 382 -9.66 4.14 -12.40
N ARG A 383 -9.37 4.57 -11.18
CA ARG A 383 -9.90 5.83 -10.59
C ARG A 383 -9.60 7.05 -11.45
N SER A 384 -8.36 7.16 -11.90
CA SER A 384 -7.85 8.27 -12.71
C SER A 384 -7.02 7.74 -13.88
N ALA A 385 -6.72 8.62 -14.84
CA ALA A 385 -5.83 8.29 -15.95
C ALA A 385 -4.44 7.86 -15.46
N GLY A 386 -3.93 8.47 -14.38
CA GLY A 386 -2.59 8.19 -13.83
C GLY A 386 -2.42 6.80 -13.19
N VAL A 387 -3.50 6.06 -12.96
CA VAL A 387 -3.44 4.65 -12.48
C VAL A 387 -3.94 3.66 -13.55
N SER A 388 -4.23 4.14 -14.76
CA SER A 388 -4.61 3.30 -15.88
C SER A 388 -3.37 2.68 -16.53
N LYS A 389 -3.53 1.47 -17.07
CA LYS A 389 -2.54 0.91 -17.99
C LYS A 389 -2.61 1.64 -19.32
N LEU A 390 -1.44 1.85 -19.95
CA LEU A 390 -1.35 2.35 -21.32
C LEU A 390 -1.41 1.17 -22.29
N ALA A 391 -2.19 1.31 -23.36
CA ALA A 391 -2.29 0.31 -24.41
C ALA A 391 -1.53 0.80 -25.65
N VAL A 392 -0.56 0.01 -26.11
CA VAL A 392 0.11 0.23 -27.41
C VAL A 392 -0.76 -0.40 -28.48
N VAL A 393 -1.34 0.42 -29.35
CA VAL A 393 -2.36 -0.01 -30.33
C VAL A 393 -1.87 -0.03 -31.78
N GLY A 394 -0.68 0.52 -32.04
CA GLY A 394 -0.02 0.53 -33.34
C GLY A 394 1.44 0.91 -33.21
N MET A 395 2.27 0.44 -34.13
CA MET A 395 3.71 0.63 -34.18
C MET A 395 4.23 0.55 -35.61
N SER A 396 5.20 1.40 -35.95
CA SER A 396 6.00 1.31 -37.17
C SER A 396 7.42 1.76 -36.88
N CYS A 397 8.38 1.24 -37.64
CA CYS A 397 9.78 1.58 -37.47
C CYS A 397 10.53 1.61 -38.81
N ARG A 398 11.65 2.35 -38.81
CA ARG A 398 12.72 2.24 -39.80
C ARG A 398 14.01 2.04 -39.03
N LEU A 399 14.66 0.89 -39.21
CA LEU A 399 15.81 0.47 -38.43
C LEU A 399 16.91 -0.10 -39.34
N PRO A 400 18.17 -0.16 -38.86
CA PRO A 400 19.28 -0.68 -39.65
C PRO A 400 19.12 -2.14 -40.11
N GLY A 401 19.82 -2.51 -41.18
CA GLY A 401 19.78 -3.88 -41.73
C GLY A 401 18.58 -4.15 -42.66
N GLY A 402 18.06 -3.13 -43.32
CA GLY A 402 16.89 -3.25 -44.20
C GLY A 402 15.55 -3.41 -43.47
N ALA A 403 15.50 -3.17 -42.15
CA ALA A 403 14.28 -3.23 -41.36
C ALA A 403 13.36 -2.03 -41.65
N THR A 404 12.54 -2.18 -42.68
CA THR A 404 11.54 -1.19 -43.09
C THR A 404 10.25 -1.23 -42.28
N ASP A 405 10.08 -2.25 -41.43
CA ASP A 405 8.87 -2.52 -40.64
C ASP A 405 9.20 -3.39 -39.42
N THR A 406 8.21 -3.62 -38.55
CA THR A 406 8.39 -4.36 -37.29
C THR A 406 8.67 -5.85 -37.49
N GLU A 407 8.15 -6.44 -38.56
CA GLU A 407 8.35 -7.87 -38.88
C GLU A 407 9.79 -8.12 -39.32
N LYS A 408 10.33 -7.29 -40.22
CA LYS A 408 11.74 -7.38 -40.62
C LYS A 408 12.68 -7.09 -39.46
N PHE A 409 12.32 -6.15 -38.58
CA PHE A 409 13.11 -5.92 -37.39
C PHE A 409 13.12 -7.15 -36.46
N TRP A 410 11.96 -7.77 -36.26
CA TRP A 410 11.87 -9.02 -35.50
C TRP A 410 12.71 -10.14 -36.11
N ASP A 411 12.69 -10.28 -37.44
CA ASP A 411 13.53 -11.26 -38.16
C ASP A 411 15.02 -11.09 -37.87
N ILE A 412 15.51 -9.84 -37.84
CA ILE A 412 16.91 -9.52 -37.52
C ILE A 412 17.24 -9.95 -36.08
N LEU A 413 16.36 -9.61 -35.13
CA LEU A 413 16.53 -9.96 -33.72
C LEU A 413 16.49 -11.48 -33.49
N ALA A 414 15.50 -12.15 -34.08
CA ALA A 414 15.29 -13.59 -33.94
C ALA A 414 16.46 -14.40 -34.52
N LYS A 415 17.09 -13.88 -35.60
CA LYS A 415 18.29 -14.48 -36.21
C LYS A 415 19.59 -14.06 -35.51
N GLY A 416 19.56 -13.12 -34.57
CA GLY A 416 20.73 -12.62 -33.86
C GLY A 416 21.76 -11.93 -34.75
N LEU A 417 21.30 -11.20 -35.79
CA LEU A 417 22.18 -10.58 -36.77
C LEU A 417 22.84 -9.30 -36.24
N ASP A 418 24.15 -9.16 -36.48
CA ASP A 418 24.86 -7.89 -36.37
C ASP A 418 24.73 -7.12 -37.68
N VAL A 419 24.16 -5.92 -37.61
CA VAL A 419 23.89 -5.04 -38.76
C VAL A 419 24.83 -3.83 -38.81
N SER A 420 25.90 -3.85 -38.01
CA SER A 420 26.96 -2.85 -38.07
C SER A 420 27.72 -2.93 -39.40
N ARG A 421 28.00 -1.77 -39.99
CA ARG A 421 28.72 -1.67 -41.25
C ARG A 421 29.60 -0.43 -41.29
N LYS A 422 30.54 -0.40 -42.25
CA LYS A 422 31.35 0.80 -42.52
C LYS A 422 30.42 1.97 -42.84
N ILE A 423 30.73 3.17 -42.34
CA ILE A 423 29.98 4.39 -42.59
C ILE A 423 29.75 4.57 -44.10
N PRO A 424 28.48 4.62 -44.54
CA PRO A 424 28.15 4.81 -45.96
C PRO A 424 28.61 6.17 -46.52
N ALA A 425 28.98 6.19 -47.80
CA ALA A 425 29.46 7.40 -48.48
C ALA A 425 28.39 8.50 -48.63
N ASP A 426 27.10 8.16 -48.53
CA ASP A 426 25.98 9.09 -48.50
C ASP A 426 25.77 9.75 -47.12
N ARG A 427 26.67 9.52 -46.14
CA ARG A 427 26.78 10.29 -44.89
C ARG A 427 27.95 11.28 -44.99
N PHE A 428 29.16 10.74 -45.14
CA PHE A 428 30.40 11.47 -45.41
C PHE A 428 31.50 10.48 -45.82
N ASP A 429 32.58 10.99 -46.42
CA ASP A 429 33.76 10.17 -46.72
C ASP A 429 34.53 9.82 -45.43
N ILE A 430 34.33 8.60 -44.94
CA ILE A 430 34.97 8.11 -43.72
C ILE A 430 36.49 8.00 -43.84
N ASP A 431 37.05 7.82 -45.03
CA ASP A 431 38.50 7.68 -45.18
C ASP A 431 39.21 9.03 -44.92
N THR A 432 38.51 10.16 -45.07
CA THR A 432 39.01 11.49 -44.67
C THR A 432 38.75 11.82 -43.19
N HIS A 433 37.84 11.10 -42.52
CA HIS A 433 37.37 11.37 -41.15
C HIS A 433 37.74 10.28 -40.14
N TYR A 434 38.67 9.38 -40.48
CA TYR A 434 39.11 8.30 -39.60
C TYR A 434 40.55 8.52 -39.09
N ASP A 435 40.74 8.41 -37.77
CA ASP A 435 42.04 8.35 -37.12
C ASP A 435 41.98 7.37 -35.94
N PRO A 436 42.53 6.15 -36.09
CA PRO A 436 42.54 5.17 -34.99
C PRO A 436 43.33 5.63 -33.76
N THR A 437 44.20 6.64 -33.91
CA THR A 437 44.99 7.17 -32.78
C THR A 437 44.21 8.18 -31.93
N GLY A 438 43.09 8.71 -32.44
CA GLY A 438 42.27 9.71 -31.77
C GLY A 438 42.97 11.06 -31.54
N LYS A 439 44.04 11.36 -32.28
CA LYS A 439 44.87 12.57 -32.07
C LYS A 439 44.48 13.71 -33.01
N GLN A 440 43.89 13.40 -34.15
CA GLN A 440 43.48 14.40 -35.13
C GLN A 440 42.08 14.94 -34.82
N MET A 441 41.94 16.26 -34.82
CA MET A 441 40.66 16.94 -34.64
C MET A 441 39.69 16.58 -35.78
N ASN A 442 38.40 16.49 -35.45
CA ASN A 442 37.30 16.14 -36.38
C ASN A 442 37.44 14.77 -37.06
N LYS A 443 38.21 13.85 -36.47
CA LYS A 443 38.30 12.46 -36.91
C LYS A 443 37.81 11.50 -35.84
N SER A 444 37.08 10.48 -36.27
CA SER A 444 36.55 9.40 -35.44
C SER A 444 37.59 8.29 -35.26
N MET A 445 37.59 7.65 -34.10
CA MET A 445 38.36 6.43 -33.84
C MET A 445 37.68 5.17 -34.41
N THR A 446 36.44 5.27 -34.89
CA THR A 446 35.67 4.17 -35.48
C THR A 446 35.19 4.53 -36.89
N GLN A 447 35.15 3.52 -37.77
CA GLN A 447 34.60 3.61 -39.11
C GLN A 447 33.21 2.96 -39.22
N TYR A 448 32.66 2.47 -38.12
CA TYR A 448 31.49 1.59 -38.11
C TYR A 448 30.31 2.22 -37.37
N GLY A 449 29.10 1.87 -37.83
CA GLY A 449 27.84 2.21 -37.19
C GLY A 449 26.68 1.41 -37.78
N CYS A 450 25.48 1.63 -37.28
CA CYS A 450 24.25 1.01 -37.78
C CYS A 450 23.41 2.10 -38.45
N PHE A 451 23.09 1.95 -39.73
CA PHE A 451 22.48 3.01 -40.54
C PHE A 451 21.14 2.55 -41.12
N ILE A 452 20.16 3.44 -41.10
CA ILE A 452 18.95 3.29 -41.91
C ILE A 452 19.36 3.36 -43.38
N ASP A 453 18.83 2.43 -44.17
CA ASP A 453 19.02 2.40 -45.62
C ASP A 453 18.15 3.47 -46.28
N GLU A 454 18.75 4.22 -47.20
CA GLU A 454 18.06 5.22 -48.03
C GLU A 454 17.18 6.20 -47.22
N PRO A 455 17.69 6.86 -46.15
CA PRO A 455 16.87 7.71 -45.27
C PRO A 455 16.30 8.95 -46.00
N GLY A 456 16.76 9.22 -47.21
CA GLY A 456 16.25 10.30 -48.07
C GLY A 456 14.94 9.97 -48.78
N LEU A 457 14.47 8.71 -48.82
CA LEU A 457 13.23 8.34 -49.48
C LEU A 457 12.00 8.88 -48.72
N PHE A 458 11.12 9.57 -49.44
CA PHE A 458 9.93 10.19 -48.85
C PHE A 458 8.89 10.53 -49.93
N ASP A 459 7.61 10.24 -49.66
CA ASP A 459 6.49 10.60 -50.52
C ASP A 459 6.04 12.05 -50.25
N ALA A 460 6.78 13.01 -50.81
CA ALA A 460 6.52 14.43 -50.57
C ALA A 460 5.09 14.86 -51.00
N PRO A 461 4.55 14.46 -52.16
CA PRO A 461 3.18 14.79 -52.54
C PRO A 461 2.14 14.27 -51.56
N PHE A 462 2.27 13.04 -51.05
CA PHE A 462 1.33 12.49 -50.07
C PHE A 462 1.24 13.34 -48.80
N PHE A 463 2.39 13.85 -48.33
CA PHE A 463 2.47 14.69 -47.13
C PHE A 463 2.32 16.20 -47.41
N ASN A 464 1.81 16.59 -48.59
CA ASN A 464 1.61 17.98 -49.01
C ASN A 464 2.90 18.83 -48.94
N MET A 465 4.04 18.24 -49.27
CA MET A 465 5.34 18.89 -49.23
C MET A 465 5.87 19.12 -50.65
N SER A 466 6.36 20.33 -50.94
CA SER A 466 6.98 20.60 -52.24
C SER A 466 8.34 19.89 -52.36
N PRO A 467 8.81 19.54 -53.57
CA PRO A 467 10.15 18.96 -53.75
C PRO A 467 11.28 19.79 -53.13
N ARG A 468 11.14 21.14 -53.18
CA ARG A 468 12.10 22.07 -52.59
C ARG A 468 12.11 22.00 -51.06
N GLU A 469 10.95 21.91 -50.44
CA GLU A 469 10.83 21.77 -48.99
C GLU A 469 11.33 20.40 -48.52
N SER A 470 10.99 19.32 -49.23
CA SER A 470 11.35 17.96 -48.82
C SER A 470 12.84 17.69 -48.88
N GLN A 471 13.56 18.29 -49.84
CA GLN A 471 15.02 18.23 -49.90
C GLN A 471 15.68 18.86 -48.68
N THR A 472 15.11 19.96 -48.19
CA THR A 472 15.63 20.63 -47.00
C THR A 472 15.12 20.02 -45.70
N THR A 473 14.03 19.25 -45.68
CA THR A 473 13.49 18.73 -44.42
C THR A 473 14.34 17.56 -43.91
N ASP A 474 14.71 17.63 -42.62
CA ASP A 474 15.47 16.59 -41.92
C ASP A 474 14.82 15.20 -42.17
N PRO A 475 15.59 14.21 -42.65
CA PRO A 475 15.14 12.82 -42.76
C PRO A 475 14.42 12.30 -41.52
N GLN A 476 14.84 12.67 -40.31
CA GLN A 476 14.18 12.26 -39.06
C GLN A 476 12.73 12.72 -39.00
N MET A 477 12.43 13.95 -39.45
CA MET A 477 11.07 14.49 -39.48
C MET A 477 10.22 13.87 -40.60
N ARG A 478 10.85 13.52 -41.72
CA ARG A 478 10.18 12.83 -42.83
C ARG A 478 9.81 11.40 -42.45
N LEU A 479 10.77 10.68 -41.88
CA LEU A 479 10.57 9.32 -41.40
C LEU A 479 9.59 9.25 -40.23
N SER A 480 9.61 10.22 -39.30
CA SER A 480 8.63 10.26 -38.21
C SER A 480 7.21 10.46 -38.71
N LEU A 481 7.02 11.23 -39.78
CA LEU A 481 5.70 11.43 -40.39
C LEU A 481 5.18 10.16 -41.08
N VAL A 482 6.07 9.44 -41.78
CA VAL A 482 5.77 8.14 -42.40
C VAL A 482 5.41 7.10 -41.33
N THR A 483 6.24 6.92 -40.31
CA THR A 483 6.00 5.90 -39.28
C THR A 483 4.79 6.26 -38.41
N ALA A 484 4.52 7.55 -38.16
CA ALA A 484 3.29 7.98 -37.50
C ALA A 484 2.05 7.63 -38.34
N TYR A 485 2.08 7.84 -39.66
CA TYR A 485 0.98 7.45 -40.55
C TYR A 485 0.72 5.94 -40.50
N GLU A 486 1.75 5.14 -40.71
CA GLU A 486 1.64 3.67 -40.72
C GLU A 486 1.16 3.13 -39.37
N ALA A 487 1.67 3.66 -38.25
CA ALA A 487 1.24 3.25 -36.91
C ALA A 487 -0.21 3.63 -36.63
N LEU A 488 -0.67 4.80 -37.07
CA LEU A 488 -2.06 5.23 -36.96
C LEU A 488 -2.99 4.37 -37.82
N GLU A 489 -2.58 4.02 -39.03
CA GLU A 489 -3.34 3.13 -39.91
C GLU A 489 -3.44 1.71 -39.32
N GLN A 490 -2.32 1.16 -38.81
CA GLN A 490 -2.30 -0.12 -38.12
C GLN A 490 -3.22 -0.14 -36.90
N ALA A 491 -3.31 0.98 -36.17
CA ALA A 491 -4.24 1.14 -35.04
C ALA A 491 -5.71 1.31 -35.46
N GLY A 492 -6.01 1.39 -36.77
CA GLY A 492 -7.34 1.73 -37.30
C GLY A 492 -7.79 3.13 -36.89
N PHE A 493 -6.86 4.06 -36.71
CA PHE A 493 -7.17 5.43 -36.31
C PHE A 493 -7.90 6.16 -37.44
N VAL A 494 -9.04 6.76 -37.10
CA VAL A 494 -9.77 7.67 -37.98
C VAL A 494 -10.18 8.86 -37.13
N GLY A 495 -9.75 10.07 -37.55
CA GLY A 495 -10.02 11.31 -36.83
C GLY A 495 -11.51 11.53 -36.63
N ASN A 496 -11.90 11.97 -35.44
CA ASN A 496 -13.29 12.23 -35.03
C ASN A 496 -14.26 11.05 -35.11
N ARG A 497 -13.78 9.82 -35.33
CA ARG A 497 -14.62 8.61 -35.38
C ARG A 497 -15.14 8.20 -34.00
N THR A 498 -14.35 8.38 -32.95
CA THR A 498 -14.71 8.04 -31.57
C THR A 498 -14.32 9.16 -30.61
N ASP A 499 -14.81 9.11 -29.38
CA ASP A 499 -14.42 10.06 -28.33
C ASP A 499 -12.91 10.09 -28.06
N SER A 500 -12.19 8.98 -28.27
CA SER A 500 -10.73 8.93 -28.09
C SER A 500 -9.96 9.42 -29.31
N THR A 501 -10.57 9.49 -30.50
CA THR A 501 -9.92 9.96 -31.74
C THR A 501 -10.35 11.38 -32.14
N LYS A 502 -11.04 12.11 -31.26
CA LYS A 502 -11.24 13.55 -31.39
C LYS A 502 -9.88 14.25 -31.49
N LEU A 503 -9.73 15.11 -32.50
CA LEU A 503 -8.42 15.68 -32.86
C LEU A 503 -7.79 16.52 -31.74
N GLU A 504 -8.60 17.14 -30.89
CA GLU A 504 -8.17 17.89 -29.71
C GLU A 504 -7.67 17.01 -28.55
N ARG A 505 -7.88 15.69 -28.64
CA ARG A 505 -7.44 14.72 -27.63
C ARG A 505 -6.19 13.95 -28.04
N VAL A 506 -5.63 14.24 -29.21
CA VAL A 506 -4.43 13.58 -29.72
C VAL A 506 -3.25 14.52 -29.56
N GLY A 507 -2.22 14.06 -28.86
CA GLY A 507 -0.95 14.76 -28.70
C GLY A 507 0.21 13.94 -29.27
N THR A 508 1.30 14.62 -29.61
CA THR A 508 2.51 14.02 -30.17
C THR A 508 3.72 14.34 -29.30
N TYR A 509 4.48 13.30 -28.97
CA TYR A 509 5.68 13.37 -28.13
C TYR A 509 6.80 12.66 -28.90
N TYR A 510 7.94 13.31 -29.07
CA TYR A 510 9.03 12.77 -29.88
C TYR A 510 10.38 13.01 -29.21
N GLY A 511 11.18 11.95 -29.08
CA GLY A 511 12.54 12.02 -28.54
C GLY A 511 13.54 12.35 -29.63
N GLN A 512 14.26 13.47 -29.52
CA GLN A 512 15.27 13.89 -30.50
C GLN A 512 16.43 14.64 -29.82
N ALA A 513 17.60 14.01 -29.81
CA ALA A 513 18.81 14.56 -29.20
C ALA A 513 19.71 15.34 -30.19
N ALA A 514 19.49 15.16 -31.50
CA ALA A 514 20.38 15.65 -32.53
C ALA A 514 19.61 16.20 -33.74
N ASP A 515 20.19 17.19 -34.40
CA ASP A 515 19.66 17.89 -35.57
C ASP A 515 20.75 18.09 -36.62
N ASP A 516 21.55 17.05 -36.82
CA ASP A 516 22.71 17.01 -37.72
C ASP A 516 22.39 17.52 -39.12
N TYR A 517 21.21 17.19 -39.66
CA TYR A 517 20.81 17.64 -41.00
C TYR A 517 20.77 19.16 -41.10
N ARG A 518 20.38 19.86 -40.02
CA ARG A 518 20.43 21.32 -39.95
C ARG A 518 21.86 21.84 -39.97
N GLU A 519 22.75 21.19 -39.22
CA GLU A 519 24.13 21.62 -39.04
C GLU A 519 25.02 21.36 -40.27
N VAL A 520 24.97 20.14 -40.83
CA VAL A 520 25.92 19.70 -41.87
C VAL A 520 25.35 19.70 -43.28
N ASN A 521 24.04 19.54 -43.46
CA ASN A 521 23.42 19.54 -44.79
C ASN A 521 22.81 20.91 -45.12
N GLN A 522 21.79 21.33 -44.38
CA GLN A 522 21.13 22.62 -44.62
C GLN A 522 22.07 23.80 -44.33
N GLY A 523 23.02 23.65 -43.40
CA GLY A 523 24.01 24.67 -43.05
C GLY A 523 24.92 25.08 -44.22
N GLN A 524 24.98 24.27 -45.28
CA GLN A 524 25.74 24.58 -46.50
C GLN A 524 25.06 25.67 -47.34
N GLU A 525 23.72 25.71 -47.36
CA GLU A 525 22.94 26.70 -48.11
C GLU A 525 21.63 27.04 -47.36
N VAL A 526 21.64 28.15 -46.63
CA VAL A 526 20.51 28.60 -45.83
C VAL A 526 19.41 29.17 -46.72
N GLY A 527 18.30 28.43 -46.85
CA GLY A 527 17.11 28.84 -47.61
C GLY A 527 15.85 29.04 -46.75
N THR A 528 14.72 29.32 -47.42
CA THR A 528 13.42 29.58 -46.78
C THR A 528 12.98 28.50 -45.78
N TYR A 529 13.29 27.23 -46.08
CA TYR A 529 12.88 26.07 -45.27
C TYR A 529 13.95 25.63 -44.26
N TYR A 530 15.02 26.39 -44.06
CA TYR A 530 16.08 26.06 -43.10
C TYR A 530 15.51 25.83 -41.68
N ILE A 531 14.77 26.81 -41.15
CA ILE A 531 14.18 26.70 -39.81
C ILE A 531 13.08 25.62 -39.74
N PRO A 532 12.04 25.62 -40.61
CA PRO A 532 10.97 24.62 -40.56
C PRO A 532 11.41 23.19 -40.91
N GLY A 533 12.55 23.04 -41.58
CA GLY A 533 13.10 21.75 -41.98
C GLY A 533 14.12 21.18 -41.00
N GLY A 534 14.72 21.99 -40.12
CA GLY A 534 15.79 21.55 -39.22
C GLY A 534 15.53 21.77 -37.72
N CYS A 535 14.62 22.67 -37.33
CA CYS A 535 14.32 22.89 -35.92
C CYS A 535 13.50 21.74 -35.33
N ARG A 536 13.99 21.12 -34.24
CA ARG A 536 13.43 19.91 -33.61
C ARG A 536 11.94 19.99 -33.28
N ALA A 537 11.44 21.17 -32.93
CA ALA A 537 10.01 21.39 -32.64
C ALA A 537 9.09 21.06 -33.83
N PHE A 538 9.60 21.13 -35.07
CA PHE A 538 8.83 20.81 -36.27
C PHE A 538 8.68 19.30 -36.52
N GLY A 539 9.46 18.43 -35.87
CA GLY A 539 9.26 16.99 -35.95
C GLY A 539 7.86 16.56 -35.49
N PRO A 540 7.52 16.68 -34.19
CA PRO A 540 6.17 16.41 -33.70
C PRO A 540 5.14 17.43 -34.24
N GLY A 541 5.56 18.68 -34.48
CA GLY A 541 4.66 19.72 -35.01
C GLY A 541 4.11 19.39 -36.40
N ARG A 542 4.91 18.79 -37.29
CA ARG A 542 4.46 18.35 -38.63
C ARG A 542 3.47 17.20 -38.55
N ILE A 543 3.63 16.28 -37.61
CA ILE A 543 2.65 15.20 -37.34
C ILE A 543 1.31 15.85 -36.96
N ASN A 544 1.29 16.75 -35.98
CA ASN A 544 0.08 17.47 -35.59
C ASN A 544 -0.53 18.24 -36.78
N TYR A 545 0.30 18.96 -37.54
CA TYR A 545 -0.17 19.77 -38.66
C TYR A 545 -0.78 18.95 -39.80
N PHE A 546 -0.18 17.80 -40.13
CA PHE A 546 -0.64 16.93 -41.21
C PHE A 546 -1.97 16.26 -40.83
N PHE A 547 -2.05 15.64 -39.65
CA PHE A 547 -3.24 14.94 -39.17
C PHE A 547 -4.29 15.85 -38.52
N LYS A 548 -4.02 17.15 -38.40
CA LYS A 548 -4.87 18.15 -37.75
C LYS A 548 -5.09 17.91 -36.25
N PHE A 549 -4.14 17.27 -35.58
CA PHE A 549 -4.17 17.11 -34.12
C PHE A 549 -3.95 18.46 -33.46
N SER A 550 -4.80 18.80 -32.50
CA SER A 550 -4.72 20.08 -31.76
C SER A 550 -4.39 19.90 -30.28
N GLY A 551 -4.01 18.69 -29.87
CA GLY A 551 -3.43 18.44 -28.55
C GLY A 551 -1.95 18.85 -28.47
N PRO A 552 -1.27 18.50 -27.36
CA PRO A 552 0.12 18.88 -27.12
C PRO A 552 1.08 18.35 -28.21
N SER A 553 2.19 19.07 -28.41
CA SER A 553 3.25 18.69 -29.35
C SER A 553 4.61 18.99 -28.72
N TYR A 554 5.33 17.96 -28.28
CA TYR A 554 6.59 18.11 -27.54
C TYR A 554 7.74 17.37 -28.21
N SER A 555 8.88 18.07 -28.28
CA SER A 555 10.19 17.48 -28.57
C SER A 555 10.93 17.33 -27.25
N ILE A 556 11.44 16.14 -26.97
CA ILE A 556 12.08 15.78 -25.70
C ILE A 556 13.53 15.40 -25.97
N ASP A 557 14.45 15.97 -25.19
CA ASP A 557 15.87 15.68 -25.26
C ASP A 557 16.40 15.36 -23.86
N THR A 558 16.70 14.08 -23.66
CA THR A 558 17.46 13.55 -22.53
C THR A 558 18.64 12.72 -23.03
N ALA A 559 19.24 13.13 -24.16
CA ALA A 559 20.25 12.39 -24.90
C ALA A 559 19.77 10.97 -25.26
N CYS A 560 20.52 9.92 -24.89
CA CYS A 560 20.23 8.54 -25.27
C CYS A 560 18.91 7.99 -24.72
N SER A 561 18.33 8.59 -23.67
CA SER A 561 17.05 8.17 -23.08
C SER A 561 15.83 8.91 -23.65
N SER A 562 16.01 9.78 -24.65
CA SER A 562 14.95 10.66 -25.15
C SER A 562 13.69 9.92 -25.60
N GLY A 563 13.84 8.74 -26.21
CA GLY A 563 12.70 7.92 -26.65
C GLY A 563 11.84 7.41 -25.50
N LEU A 564 12.46 6.94 -24.41
CA LEU A 564 11.72 6.46 -23.23
C LEU A 564 11.17 7.63 -22.40
N ALA A 565 11.93 8.72 -22.29
CA ALA A 565 11.47 9.94 -21.62
C ALA A 565 10.28 10.61 -22.34
N ALA A 566 10.05 10.30 -23.63
CA ALA A 566 8.86 10.74 -24.36
C ALA A 566 7.62 9.86 -24.12
N ILE A 567 7.81 8.65 -23.60
CA ILE A 567 6.72 7.73 -23.21
C ILE A 567 6.24 8.02 -21.78
N GLU A 568 7.18 8.41 -20.90
CA GLU A 568 6.91 8.89 -19.53
C GLU A 568 6.16 10.23 -19.52
#